data_AF-A0A519RFT1-F1
#
_entry.id   AF-A0A519RFT1-F1
#
_cell.length_a   1.000
_cell.length_b   1.000
_cell.length_c   1.000
_cell.angle_alpha   90.00
_cell.angle_beta   90.00
_cell.angle_gamma   90.00
#
_symmetry.space_group_name_H-M   'P 1'
#
loop_
_entity.id
_entity.type
_entity.pdbx_description
1 polymer ?
#
loop_
_entity_poly.entity_id
_entity_poly.type
_entity_poly.pdbx_seq_one_letter_code
_entity_poly.pdbx_strand_id
1 'polypeptide(L)'
;MQVTIDKNSGYCFGVEFAIQMAEDELNSGAEMLYCLGDIVHNRMEVERLNKQGLRVIDREQLGTLHDCKVLIRAHGEPPETY
;
A
#
# COMPACT_ATOMS: atom_id res chain seq x y z
N MET A 1 33.63 12.71 11.89
CA MET A 1 32.31 13.16 11.39
C MET A 1 31.26 12.57 12.30
N GLN A 2 30.42 13.41 12.92
CA GLN A 2 29.35 12.98 13.80
C GLN A 2 28.03 13.26 13.09
N VAL A 3 27.22 12.23 12.88
CA VAL A 3 25.90 12.32 12.23
C VAL A 3 24.85 12.08 13.30
N THR A 4 23.82 12.92 13.33
CA THR A 4 22.70 12.80 14.27
C THR A 4 21.41 12.75 13.46
N ILE A 5 20.55 11.78 13.76
CA ILE A 5 19.26 11.59 13.11
C ILE A 5 18.17 12.14 14.04
N ASP A 6 17.26 12.94 13.50
CA ASP A 6 16.12 13.45 14.27
C ASP A 6 15.18 12.30 14.66
N LYS A 7 14.69 12.31 15.90
CA LYS A 7 13.83 11.23 16.42
C LYS A 7 12.47 11.15 15.71
N ASN A 8 12.04 12.22 15.05
CA ASN A 8 10.80 12.29 14.29
C ASN A 8 11.02 12.07 12.79
N SER A 9 12.25 11.75 12.37
CA SER A 9 12.52 11.42 10.97
C SER A 9 12.02 10.01 10.64
N GLY A 10 11.38 9.85 9.49
CA GLY A 10 10.85 8.57 9.02
C GLY A 10 9.38 8.65 8.63
N TYR A 11 8.69 7.53 8.79
CA TYR A 11 7.28 7.41 8.47
C TYR A 11 6.40 8.04 9.55
N CYS A 12 5.31 8.66 9.14
CA CYS A 12 4.24 9.00 10.08
C CYS A 12 3.42 7.74 10.36
N PHE A 13 2.67 7.76 11.47
CA PHE A 13 1.80 6.65 11.87
C PHE A 13 0.89 6.14 10.73
N GLY A 14 0.32 7.04 9.93
CA GLY A 14 -0.56 6.64 8.81
C GLY A 14 0.16 5.86 7.71
N VAL A 15 1.43 6.20 7.45
CA VAL A 15 2.27 5.46 6.51
C VAL A 15 2.65 4.11 7.09
N GLU A 16 3.11 4.06 8.35
CA GLU A 16 3.47 2.80 9.01
C GLU A 16 2.29 1.83 9.02
N PHE A 17 1.10 2.32 9.38
CA PHE A 17 -0.12 1.51 9.41
C PHE A 17 -0.50 0.99 8.02
N ALA A 18 -0.45 1.83 6.98
CA ALA A 18 -0.74 1.41 5.62
C ALA A 18 0.21 0.31 5.13
N ILE A 19 1.52 0.48 5.37
CA ILE A 19 2.53 -0.53 5.01
C ILE A 19 2.29 -1.83 5.77
N GLN A 20 2.07 -1.77 7.10
CA GLN A 20 1.84 -2.94 7.92
C GLN A 20 0.61 -3.74 7.45
N MET A 21 -0.50 -3.08 7.13
CA MET A 21 -1.70 -3.75 6.60
C MET A 21 -1.42 -4.48 5.29
N ALA A 22 -0.66 -3.88 4.38
CA ALA A 22 -0.31 -4.51 3.13
C ALA A 22 0.59 -5.74 3.34
N GLU A 23 1.57 -5.63 4.24
CA GLU A 23 2.46 -6.74 4.59
C GLU A 23 1.72 -7.88 5.27
N ASP A 24 0.84 -7.58 6.23
CA ASP A 24 0.07 -8.59 6.96
C ASP A 24 -0.80 -9.41 5.99
N GLU A 25 -1.41 -8.76 5.01
CA GLU A 25 -2.24 -9.44 4.01
C GLU A 25 -1.42 -10.30 3.04
N LEU A 26 -0.27 -9.79 2.58
CA LEU A 26 0.65 -10.56 1.72
C LEU A 26 1.25 -11.76 2.47
N ASN A 27 1.58 -11.60 3.75
CA ASN A 27 2.11 -12.66 4.60
C ASN A 27 1.05 -13.69 5.03
N SER A 28 -0.24 -13.32 5.02
CA SER A 28 -1.35 -14.22 5.35
C SER A 28 -1.66 -15.25 4.26
N GLY A 29 -0.85 -15.30 3.19
CA GLY A 29 -0.97 -16.28 2.12
C GLY A 29 -1.75 -15.80 0.91
N ALA A 30 -2.05 -14.50 0.82
CA ALA A 30 -2.58 -13.93 -0.42
C ALA A 30 -1.50 -13.98 -1.51
N GLU A 31 -1.79 -14.63 -2.64
CA GLU A 31 -0.89 -14.63 -3.81
C GLU A 31 -0.72 -13.22 -4.38
N MET A 32 -1.78 -12.40 -4.28
CA MET A 32 -1.81 -11.05 -4.81
C MET A 32 -2.68 -10.14 -3.96
N LEU A 33 -2.19 -8.92 -3.70
CA LEU A 33 -2.95 -7.84 -3.08
C LEU A 33 -2.99 -6.66 -4.05
N TYR A 34 -4.19 -6.23 -4.42
CA TYR A 34 -4.34 -5.04 -5.26
C TYR A 34 -4.44 -3.80 -4.38
N CYS A 35 -3.85 -2.69 -4.79
CA CYS A 35 -3.95 -1.41 -4.10
C CYS A 35 -4.50 -0.37 -5.07
N LEU A 36 -5.64 0.24 -4.72
CA LEU A 36 -6.26 1.26 -5.56
C LEU A 36 -5.50 2.58 -5.43
N GLY A 37 -4.59 2.83 -6.37
CA GLY A 37 -3.59 3.90 -6.35
C GLY A 37 -2.37 3.56 -5.47
N ASP A 38 -1.38 4.46 -5.45
CA ASP A 38 -0.14 4.27 -4.69
C ASP A 38 -0.38 4.26 -3.18
N ILE A 39 0.08 3.20 -2.50
CA ILE A 39 0.00 3.08 -1.03
C ILE A 39 0.71 4.22 -0.30
N VAL A 40 1.86 4.65 -0.83
CA VAL A 40 2.63 5.83 -0.43
C VAL A 40 3.39 6.40 -1.61
N HIS A 41 3.70 7.70 -1.58
CA HIS A 41 4.56 8.34 -2.60
C HIS A 41 6.06 8.08 -2.33
N ASN A 42 6.43 6.81 -2.17
CA ASN A 42 7.82 6.35 -2.05
C ASN A 42 8.05 5.19 -3.02
N ARG A 43 8.74 5.48 -4.13
CA ARG A 43 8.99 4.51 -5.20
C ARG A 43 9.72 3.26 -4.70
N MET A 44 10.70 3.40 -3.81
CA MET A 44 11.45 2.25 -3.30
C MET A 44 10.55 1.31 -2.50
N GLU A 45 9.63 1.89 -1.74
CA GLU A 45 8.71 1.10 -0.92
C GLU A 45 7.62 0.44 -1.74
N VAL A 46 7.08 1.15 -2.73
CA VAL A 46 6.17 0.57 -3.72
C VAL A 46 6.83 -0.59 -4.47
N GLU A 47 8.08 -0.45 -4.89
CA GLU A 47 8.83 -1.53 -5.55
C GLU A 47 9.06 -2.73 -4.61
N ARG A 48 9.34 -2.49 -3.32
CA ARG A 48 9.51 -3.56 -2.32
C ARG A 48 8.23 -4.38 -2.15
N LEU A 49 7.08 -3.71 -1.99
CA LEU A 49 5.79 -4.37 -1.84
C LEU A 49 5.34 -5.04 -3.14
N ASN A 50 5.61 -4.44 -4.30
CA ASN A 50 5.32 -5.07 -5.59
C ASN A 50 6.05 -6.42 -5.77
N LYS A 51 7.27 -6.54 -5.26
CA LYS A 51 8.03 -7.81 -5.26
C LYS A 51 7.44 -8.85 -4.31
N GLN A 52 6.67 -8.43 -3.31
CA GLN A 52 5.99 -9.32 -2.36
C GLN A 52 4.59 -9.75 -2.82
N GLY A 53 4.05 -9.13 -3.89
CA GLY A 53 2.73 -9.47 -4.43
C GLY A 53 1.74 -8.32 -4.45
N LEU A 54 2.13 -7.11 -4.01
CA LEU A 54 1.30 -5.93 -4.21
C LEU A 54 1.19 -5.58 -5.70
N ARG A 55 0.02 -5.11 -6.13
CA ARG A 55 -0.20 -4.53 -7.47
C ARG A 55 -0.98 -3.25 -7.34
N VAL A 56 -0.37 -2.14 -7.75
CA VAL A 56 -1.09 -0.87 -7.85
C VAL A 56 -2.00 -0.90 -9.08
N ILE A 57 -3.25 -0.51 -8.88
CA ILE A 57 -4.29 -0.43 -9.92
C ILE A 57 -4.98 0.92 -9.88
N ASP A 58 -5.62 1.29 -10.99
CA ASP A 58 -6.55 2.40 -11.05
C ASP A 58 -8.02 1.93 -10.96
N ARG A 59 -8.95 2.89 -11.07
CA ARG A 59 -10.40 2.65 -11.01
C ARG A 59 -10.92 1.85 -12.19
N GLU A 60 -10.34 2.01 -13.38
CA GLU A 60 -10.79 1.29 -14.57
C GLU A 60 -10.44 -0.20 -14.42
N GLN A 61 -9.23 -0.48 -13.94
CA GLN A 61 -8.77 -1.83 -13.63
C GLN A 61 -9.60 -2.46 -12.51
N LEU A 62 -9.98 -1.71 -11.46
CA LEU A 62 -10.83 -2.21 -10.38
C LEU A 62 -12.12 -2.84 -10.90
N GLY A 63 -12.77 -2.22 -11.90
CA GLY A 63 -14.02 -2.73 -12.49
C GLY A 63 -13.88 -4.07 -13.22
N THR A 64 -12.65 -4.53 -13.47
CA THR A 64 -12.35 -5.81 -14.14
C THR A 64 -11.95 -6.92 -13.18
N LEU A 65 -11.76 -6.60 -11.90
CA LEU A 65 -11.30 -7.54 -10.89
C LEU A 65 -12.47 -8.28 -10.23
N HIS A 66 -12.27 -9.57 -9.98
CA HIS A 66 -13.22 -10.45 -9.30
C HIS A 66 -12.49 -11.36 -8.33
N ASP A 67 -13.16 -11.76 -7.23
CA ASP A 67 -12.68 -12.72 -6.23
C ASP A 67 -11.25 -12.45 -5.70
N CYS A 68 -10.90 -11.19 -5.49
CA CYS A 68 -9.58 -10.78 -5.02
C CYS A 68 -9.66 -9.75 -3.88
N LYS A 69 -8.54 -9.57 -3.18
CA LYS A 69 -8.40 -8.56 -2.13
C LYS A 69 -7.92 -7.23 -2.74
N VAL A 70 -8.61 -6.15 -2.40
CA VAL A 70 -8.25 -4.78 -2.78
C VAL A 70 -8.07 -3.96 -1.51
N LEU A 71 -6.91 -3.33 -1.38
CA LEU A 71 -6.58 -2.35 -0.35
C LEU A 71 -6.96 -0.95 -0.85
N ILE A 72 -7.77 -0.26 -0.06
CA ILE A 72 -8.12 1.15 -0.26
C ILE A 72 -7.13 1.99 0.54
N ARG A 73 -6.59 3.05 -0.08
CA ARG A 73 -5.60 3.93 0.54
C ARG A 73 -6.17 4.68 1.74
N ALA A 74 -5.29 5.04 2.67
CA ALA A 74 -5.66 5.70 3.94
C ALA A 74 -6.42 7.04 3.79
N HIS A 75 -6.30 7.71 2.65
CA HIS A 75 -7.04 8.96 2.38
C HIS A 75 -8.51 8.74 1.99
N GLY A 76 -8.92 7.48 1.81
CA GLY A 76 -10.27 7.09 1.39
C GLY A 76 -10.49 7.27 -0.11
N GLU A 77 -11.65 6.79 -0.56
CA GLU A 77 -12.14 6.95 -1.92
C GLU A 77 -13.62 7.36 -1.88
N PRO A 78 -14.12 8.10 -2.88
CA PRO A 78 -15.51 8.54 -2.92
C PRO A 78 -16.51 7.36 -2.99
N PRO A 79 -17.77 7.57 -2.55
CA PRO A 79 -18.78 6.53 -2.37
C PRO A 79 -19.04 5.64 -3.58
N GLU A 80 -18.87 6.16 -4.80
CA GLU A 80 -19.07 5.42 -6.05
C GLU A 80 -18.05 4.29 -6.26
N THR A 81 -17.06 4.17 -5.37
CA THR A 81 -16.06 3.10 -5.34
C THR A 81 -16.54 1.86 -4.58
N TYR A 82 -17.58 2.00 -3.75
CA TYR A 82 -18.11 0.94 -2.87
C TYR A 82 -19.34 0.24 -3.45
#